data_AF-A0A2N1XJR3-F1
#
_entry.id   AF-A0A2N1XJR3-F1
#
_cell.length_a   1.000
_cell.length_b   1.000
_cell.length_c   1.000
_cell.angle_alpha   90.00
_cell.angle_beta   90.00
_cell.angle_gamma   90.00
#
_symmetry.space_group_name_H-M   'P 1'
#
loop_
_entity.id
_entity.type
_entity.pdbx_description
1 polymer ?
#
loop_
_entity_poly.entity_id
_entity_poly.type
_entity_poly.pdbx_seq_one_letter_code
_entity_poly.pdbx_strand_id
1 'polypeptide(L)'
;MAMNRVQFQAGLSMTAFLQQYGTEAKCYRALYRMRWPQGFRCPACNGRTRSRFRRADRVYYQCRSCRHQTTLTSGTLFAASKLPLTKWFLAMHLLTASKTNLAALELMRQLDVCYATAWTLKHKIMQAMTEREESRQLHGFVQIDDAYLGGERNGGKPGRGSENKQPFVIAVSTDATLEHPTFAVIEPVRSFDNDSLRDWAARRLAPEAEAYTDGLGCFRRIEEAGHAHTVLVTGGGRAATQAQGARWVNVLLANVKRAISGSYHAIRQAKYARRYLAEAAYRFNRRFHLAAMLPRLLRAMVLCKPCAEPSLRAAGNFHG
;
A
#
# COMPACT_ATOMS: atom_id res chain seq x y z
N MET A 1 -26.19 -3.97 17.67
CA MET A 1 -24.76 -3.69 17.36
C MET A 1 -24.56 -2.19 17.33
N ALA A 2 -23.63 -1.63 18.11
CA ALA A 2 -23.34 -0.20 18.05
C ALA A 2 -22.85 0.19 16.65
N MET A 3 -23.44 1.22 16.04
CA MET A 3 -23.08 1.67 14.70
C MET A 3 -21.67 2.27 14.71
N ASN A 4 -20.71 1.57 14.12
CA ASN A 4 -19.36 2.08 13.97
C ASN A 4 -19.29 3.06 12.79
N ARG A 5 -19.28 4.37 13.05
CA ARG A 5 -19.23 5.43 12.02
C ARG A 5 -18.07 5.30 11.01
N VAL A 6 -16.97 4.63 11.37
CA VAL A 6 -15.86 4.33 10.45
C VAL A 6 -16.25 3.24 9.45
N GLN A 7 -17.08 2.28 9.86
CA GLN A 7 -17.56 1.21 8.97
C GLN A 7 -18.63 1.67 7.97
N PHE A 8 -19.27 2.83 8.22
CA PHE A 8 -20.31 3.44 7.39
C PHE A 8 -19.80 4.59 6.50
N GLN A 9 -18.49 4.75 6.34
CA GLN A 9 -17.94 5.71 5.38
C GLN A 9 -18.45 5.38 3.96
N ALA A 10 -18.97 6.39 3.25
CA ALA A 10 -19.47 6.21 1.90
C ALA A 10 -18.30 5.96 0.94
N GLY A 11 -18.19 4.71 0.46
CA GLY A 11 -17.30 4.34 -0.62
C GLY A 11 -17.88 4.67 -2.00
N LEU A 12 -17.06 4.52 -3.03
CA LEU A 12 -17.56 4.46 -4.40
C LEU A 12 -18.31 3.14 -4.57
N SER A 13 -19.63 3.16 -4.76
CA SER A 13 -20.40 1.94 -5.02
C SER A 13 -20.08 1.37 -6.40
N MET A 14 -20.39 0.08 -6.63
CA MET A 14 -20.22 -0.54 -7.95
C MET A 14 -21.04 0.21 -9.03
N THR A 15 -22.28 0.61 -8.71
CA THR A 15 -23.11 1.39 -9.62
C THR A 15 -22.47 2.73 -9.97
N ALA A 16 -21.97 3.48 -8.98
CA ALA A 16 -21.29 4.74 -9.20
C ALA A 16 -19.97 4.55 -9.97
N PHE A 17 -19.26 3.45 -9.72
CA PHE A 17 -18.06 3.07 -10.48
C PHE A 17 -18.37 2.85 -11.95
N LEU A 18 -19.39 2.05 -12.29
CA LEU A 18 -19.79 1.81 -13.68
C LEU A 18 -20.26 3.10 -14.37
N GLN A 19 -20.98 3.96 -13.65
CA GLN A 19 -21.36 5.28 -14.17
C GLN A 19 -20.14 6.16 -14.48
N GLN A 20 -19.11 6.17 -13.63
CA GLN A 20 -17.94 7.02 -13.80
C GLN A 20 -16.86 6.44 -14.72
N TYR A 21 -16.71 5.12 -14.77
CA TYR A 21 -15.57 4.43 -15.38
C TYR A 21 -15.95 3.21 -16.25
N GLY A 22 -17.24 2.96 -16.48
CA GLY A 22 -17.72 1.78 -17.22
C GLY A 22 -17.40 1.72 -18.72
N THR A 23 -16.71 2.72 -19.28
CA THR A 23 -16.30 2.72 -20.69
C THR A 23 -14.85 3.17 -20.86
N GLU A 24 -14.21 2.73 -21.94
CA GLU A 24 -12.84 3.14 -22.28
C GLU A 24 -12.70 4.66 -22.38
N ALA A 25 -13.67 5.34 -23.01
CA ALA A 25 -13.65 6.80 -23.13
C ALA A 25 -13.68 7.50 -21.77
N LYS A 26 -14.45 6.98 -20.81
CA LYS A 26 -14.52 7.50 -19.44
C LYS A 26 -13.21 7.28 -18.69
N CYS A 27 -12.67 6.07 -18.74
CA CYS A 27 -11.36 5.74 -18.14
C CYS A 27 -10.23 6.58 -18.74
N TYR A 28 -10.22 6.75 -20.07
CA TYR A 28 -9.24 7.57 -20.78
C TYR A 28 -9.28 9.02 -20.31
N ARG A 29 -10.48 9.63 -20.22
CA ARG A 29 -10.65 11.01 -19.73
C ARG A 29 -10.21 11.16 -18.28
N ALA A 30 -10.53 10.18 -17.43
CA ALA A 30 -10.10 10.18 -16.03
C ALA A 30 -8.57 10.09 -15.90
N LEU A 31 -7.95 9.14 -16.59
CA LEU A 31 -6.49 8.97 -16.61
C LEU A 31 -5.78 10.20 -17.18
N TYR A 32 -6.35 10.82 -18.23
CA TYR A 32 -5.85 12.07 -18.80
C TYR A 32 -5.81 13.20 -17.77
N ARG A 33 -6.91 13.43 -17.04
CA ARG A 33 -6.98 14.46 -16.00
C ARG A 33 -6.02 14.17 -14.85
N MET A 34 -5.86 12.89 -14.49
CA MET A 34 -4.92 12.50 -13.45
C MET A 34 -3.46 12.64 -13.88
N ARG A 35 -3.13 12.46 -15.15
CA ARG A 35 -1.77 12.68 -15.66
C ARG A 35 -1.43 14.15 -15.84
N TRP A 36 -2.39 14.90 -16.36
CA TRP A 36 -2.21 16.27 -16.79
C TRP A 36 -3.35 17.16 -16.26
N PRO A 37 -3.35 17.47 -14.94
CA PRO A 37 -4.42 18.23 -14.31
C PRO A 37 -4.64 19.62 -14.92
N GLN A 38 -3.55 20.26 -15.37
CA GLN A 38 -3.56 21.59 -16.00
C GLN A 38 -3.39 21.50 -17.54
N GLY A 39 -3.90 20.42 -18.13
CA GLY A 39 -3.64 20.11 -19.53
C GLY A 39 -2.24 19.55 -19.78
N PHE A 40 -1.98 19.19 -21.03
CA PHE A 40 -0.78 18.46 -21.42
C PHE A 40 0.52 19.09 -20.90
N ARG A 41 1.43 18.22 -20.47
CA ARG A 41 2.83 18.53 -20.25
C ARG A 41 3.69 17.48 -20.93
N CYS A 42 4.56 17.92 -21.82
CA CYS A 42 5.54 17.05 -22.45
C CYS A 42 6.46 16.46 -21.37
N PRO A 43 6.65 15.13 -21.31
CA PRO A 43 7.55 14.52 -20.32
C PRO A 43 9.03 14.84 -20.58
N ALA A 44 9.40 15.32 -21.77
CA ALA A 44 10.79 15.64 -22.11
C ALA A 44 11.17 17.11 -21.85
N CYS A 45 10.30 18.08 -22.17
CA CYS A 45 10.62 19.52 -22.06
C CYS A 45 9.61 20.33 -21.24
N ASN A 46 8.62 19.69 -20.62
CA ASN A 46 7.52 20.34 -19.89
C ASN A 46 6.64 21.32 -20.73
N GLY A 47 6.83 21.37 -22.05
CA GLY A 47 6.03 22.19 -22.97
C GLY A 47 4.54 21.83 -22.93
N ARG A 48 3.69 22.85 -23.14
CA ARG A 48 2.22 22.74 -22.99
C ARG A 48 1.49 22.43 -24.30
N THR A 49 2.08 22.86 -25.42
CA THR A 49 1.47 22.76 -26.75
C THR A 49 1.76 21.39 -27.40
N ARG A 50 0.74 20.82 -28.02
CA ARG A 50 0.85 19.51 -28.69
C ARG A 50 0.04 19.43 -29.97
N SER A 51 0.39 18.47 -30.83
CA SER A 51 -0.56 17.86 -31.77
C SER A 51 -1.00 16.48 -31.24
N ARG A 52 -2.13 15.98 -31.76
CA ARG A 52 -2.69 14.68 -31.41
C ARG A 52 -2.93 13.90 -32.70
N PHE A 53 -2.49 12.66 -32.77
CA PHE A 53 -2.77 11.75 -33.89
C PHE A 53 -2.98 10.33 -33.36
N ARG A 54 -3.52 9.44 -34.20
CA ARG A 54 -3.65 8.01 -33.88
C ARG A 54 -2.71 7.19 -34.75
N ARG A 55 -2.13 6.15 -34.17
CA ARG A 55 -1.49 5.05 -34.91
C ARG A 55 -2.08 3.75 -34.35
N ALA A 56 -2.68 2.96 -35.23
CA ALA A 56 -3.55 1.84 -34.84
C ALA A 56 -4.60 2.30 -33.79
N ASP A 57 -4.77 1.54 -32.72
CA ASP A 57 -5.72 1.79 -31.65
C ASP A 57 -5.26 2.89 -30.66
N ARG A 58 -4.00 3.33 -30.72
CA ARG A 58 -3.40 4.23 -29.72
C ARG A 58 -3.38 5.70 -30.14
N VAL A 59 -3.67 6.57 -29.17
CA VAL A 59 -3.58 8.03 -29.29
C VAL A 59 -2.19 8.51 -28.85
N TYR A 60 -1.53 9.24 -29.73
CA TYR A 60 -0.23 9.86 -29.48
C TYR A 60 -0.38 11.37 -29.31
N TYR A 61 0.45 11.92 -28.43
CA TYR A 61 0.62 13.34 -28.21
C TYR A 61 2.04 13.73 -28.55
N GLN A 62 2.19 14.60 -29.54
CA GLN A 62 3.50 15.10 -29.95
C GLN A 62 3.67 16.54 -29.47
N CYS A 63 4.72 16.79 -28.70
CA CYS A 63 5.05 18.14 -28.26
C CYS A 63 5.40 19.01 -29.47
N ARG A 64 4.86 20.23 -29.53
CA ARG A 64 5.21 21.18 -30.59
C ARG A 64 6.61 21.79 -30.39
N SER A 65 7.08 21.89 -29.15
CA SER A 65 8.37 22.50 -28.80
C SER A 65 9.56 21.58 -29.08
N CYS A 66 9.53 20.33 -28.59
CA CYS A 66 10.68 19.41 -28.73
C CYS A 66 10.40 18.17 -29.61
N ARG A 67 9.23 18.10 -30.27
CA ARG A 67 8.79 16.98 -31.13
C ARG A 67 8.70 15.61 -30.45
N HIS A 68 8.97 15.50 -29.14
CA HIS A 68 8.82 14.27 -28.37
C HIS A 68 7.38 13.73 -28.45
N GLN A 69 7.25 12.45 -28.75
CA GLN A 69 5.99 11.73 -28.81
C GLN A 69 5.77 10.91 -27.55
N THR A 70 4.61 11.06 -26.91
CA THR A 70 4.19 10.27 -25.75
C THR A 70 2.76 9.78 -25.93
N THR A 71 2.42 8.65 -25.33
CA THR A 71 1.01 8.25 -25.16
C THR A 71 0.50 8.68 -23.78
N LEU A 72 -0.77 8.43 -23.52
CA LEU A 72 -1.36 8.65 -22.19
C LEU A 72 -0.77 7.70 -21.12
N THR A 73 -0.26 6.54 -21.50
CA THR A 73 0.26 5.52 -20.56
C THR A 73 1.78 5.46 -20.51
N SER A 74 2.49 6.03 -21.50
CA SER A 74 3.96 6.06 -21.54
C SER A 74 4.57 6.68 -20.28
N GLY A 75 5.58 6.03 -19.67
CA GLY A 75 6.21 6.57 -18.45
C GLY A 75 5.38 6.42 -17.18
N THR A 76 4.34 5.59 -17.18
CA THR A 76 3.50 5.27 -16.00
C THR A 76 3.45 3.76 -15.78
N LEU A 77 2.82 3.28 -14.70
CA LEU A 77 2.61 1.83 -14.51
C LEU A 77 1.71 1.17 -15.58
N PHE A 78 0.90 1.98 -16.29
CA PHE A 78 0.07 1.53 -17.42
C PHE A 78 0.87 1.32 -18.70
N ALA A 79 2.16 1.72 -18.73
CA ALA A 79 3.00 1.61 -19.91
C ALA A 79 3.11 0.15 -20.39
N ALA A 80 3.20 -0.01 -21.72
CA ALA A 80 3.28 -1.29 -22.42
C ALA A 80 2.12 -2.27 -22.15
N SER A 81 1.03 -1.84 -21.50
CA SER A 81 -0.15 -2.67 -21.33
C SER A 81 -0.94 -2.77 -22.64
N LYS A 82 -1.39 -3.99 -22.97
CA LYS A 82 -2.42 -4.26 -24.00
C LYS A 82 -3.82 -4.40 -23.38
N LEU A 83 -3.92 -4.30 -22.05
CA LEU A 83 -5.17 -4.46 -21.33
C LEU A 83 -6.01 -3.17 -21.43
N PRO A 84 -7.32 -3.26 -21.71
CA PRO A 84 -8.22 -2.11 -21.67
C PRO A 84 -8.15 -1.37 -20.33
N LEU A 85 -8.25 -0.04 -20.35
CA LEU A 85 -8.27 0.78 -19.14
C LEU A 85 -9.47 0.43 -18.25
N THR A 86 -10.60 -0.01 -18.80
CA THR A 86 -11.76 -0.48 -18.01
C THR A 86 -11.37 -1.61 -17.06
N LYS A 87 -10.59 -2.59 -17.52
CA LYS A 87 -10.07 -3.70 -16.69
C LYS A 87 -9.07 -3.21 -15.64
N TRP A 88 -8.22 -2.23 -15.97
CA TRP A 88 -7.35 -1.59 -14.98
C TRP A 88 -8.14 -0.88 -13.88
N PHE A 89 -9.15 -0.09 -14.25
CA PHE A 89 -9.98 0.66 -13.31
C PHE A 89 -10.82 -0.28 -12.44
N LEU A 90 -11.35 -1.37 -13.01
CA LEU A 90 -12.06 -2.39 -12.27
C LEU A 90 -11.13 -3.07 -11.26
N ALA A 91 -9.90 -3.43 -11.65
CA ALA A 91 -8.93 -4.02 -10.74
C ALA A 91 -8.56 -3.10 -9.58
N MET A 92 -8.32 -1.82 -9.87
CA MET A 92 -8.09 -0.80 -8.84
C MET A 92 -9.29 -0.67 -7.90
N HIS A 93 -10.51 -0.65 -8.44
CA HIS A 93 -11.73 -0.56 -7.65
C HIS A 93 -11.91 -1.77 -6.72
N LEU A 94 -11.77 -3.00 -7.24
CA LEU A 94 -11.89 -4.23 -6.44
C LEU A 94 -10.85 -4.30 -5.32
N LEU A 95 -9.59 -3.93 -5.59
CA LEU A 95 -8.53 -3.93 -4.59
C LEU A 95 -8.68 -2.84 -3.52
N THR A 96 -9.38 -1.75 -3.82
CA THR A 96 -9.56 -0.62 -2.89
C THR A 96 -10.88 -0.65 -2.14
N ALA A 97 -11.95 -1.13 -2.76
CA ALA A 97 -13.28 -1.18 -2.16
C ALA A 97 -13.45 -2.34 -1.17
N SER A 98 -12.68 -3.41 -1.34
CA SER A 98 -12.79 -4.57 -0.47
C SER A 98 -12.20 -4.31 0.91
N LYS A 99 -12.99 -4.60 1.96
CA LYS A 99 -12.51 -4.61 3.36
C LYS A 99 -11.53 -5.76 3.58
N THR A 100 -11.80 -6.90 2.95
CA THR A 100 -10.88 -8.06 2.90
C THR A 100 -9.90 -7.91 1.75
N ASN A 101 -8.74 -8.55 1.89
CA ASN A 101 -7.77 -8.63 0.82
C ASN A 101 -8.34 -9.40 -0.39
N LEU A 102 -7.93 -9.07 -1.62
CA LEU A 102 -8.37 -9.79 -2.84
C LEU A 102 -7.22 -10.61 -3.45
N ALA A 103 -7.38 -11.94 -3.53
CA ALA A 103 -6.39 -12.81 -4.16
C ALA A 103 -6.27 -12.57 -5.67
N ALA A 104 -5.11 -12.86 -6.26
CA ALA A 104 -4.91 -12.77 -7.71
C ALA A 104 -5.82 -13.76 -8.48
N LEU A 105 -6.13 -14.93 -7.89
CA LEU A 105 -7.08 -15.88 -8.46
C LEU A 105 -8.51 -15.32 -8.53
N GLU A 106 -8.92 -14.58 -7.51
CA GLU A 106 -10.24 -13.95 -7.54
C GLU A 106 -10.26 -12.78 -8.52
N LEU A 107 -9.20 -11.96 -8.54
CA LEU A 107 -9.04 -10.89 -9.52
C LEU A 107 -9.07 -11.42 -10.96
N MET A 108 -8.49 -12.60 -11.21
CA MET A 108 -8.53 -13.29 -12.50
C MET A 108 -9.96 -13.56 -12.96
N ARG A 109 -10.81 -14.10 -12.07
CA ARG A 109 -12.22 -14.40 -12.36
C ARG A 109 -13.03 -13.13 -12.60
N GLN A 110 -12.84 -12.11 -11.75
CA GLN A 110 -13.57 -10.85 -11.83
C GLN A 110 -13.23 -10.04 -13.09
N LEU A 111 -11.99 -10.15 -13.59
CA LEU A 111 -11.53 -9.41 -14.77
C LEU A 111 -11.63 -10.20 -16.07
N ASP A 112 -11.91 -11.50 -16.00
CA ASP A 112 -11.88 -12.43 -17.13
C ASP A 112 -10.55 -12.31 -17.93
N VAL A 113 -9.45 -12.66 -17.27
CA VAL A 113 -8.09 -12.66 -17.84
C VAL A 113 -7.32 -13.89 -17.39
N CYS A 114 -6.17 -14.18 -17.98
CA CYS A 114 -5.31 -15.24 -17.44
C CYS A 114 -4.68 -14.85 -16.10
N TYR A 115 -4.33 -15.85 -15.28
CA TYR A 115 -3.73 -15.65 -13.96
C TYR A 115 -2.49 -14.74 -14.00
N ALA A 116 -1.60 -14.93 -14.99
CA ALA A 116 -0.40 -14.11 -15.14
C ALA A 116 -0.73 -12.62 -15.28
N THR A 117 -1.77 -12.29 -16.06
CA THR A 117 -2.24 -10.91 -16.22
C THR A 117 -2.80 -10.35 -14.91
N ALA A 118 -3.64 -11.12 -14.21
CA ALA A 118 -4.21 -10.70 -12.92
C ALA A 118 -3.12 -10.49 -11.86
N TRP A 119 -2.14 -11.40 -11.80
CA TRP A 119 -1.00 -11.31 -10.89
C TRP A 119 -0.16 -10.05 -11.18
N THR A 120 0.24 -9.84 -12.44
CA THR A 120 1.02 -8.66 -12.85
C THR A 120 0.26 -7.37 -12.57
N LEU A 121 -1.03 -7.33 -12.88
CA LEU A 121 -1.89 -6.17 -12.61
C LEU A 121 -1.97 -5.86 -11.12
N LYS A 122 -2.24 -6.87 -10.28
CA LYS A 122 -2.26 -6.71 -8.83
C LYS A 122 -0.92 -6.21 -8.30
N HIS A 123 0.18 -6.81 -8.72
CA HIS A 123 1.52 -6.43 -8.25
C HIS A 123 1.93 -5.02 -8.68
N LYS A 124 1.52 -4.54 -9.86
CA LYS A 124 1.69 -3.14 -10.26
C LYS A 124 0.87 -2.19 -9.38
N ILE A 125 -0.37 -2.55 -9.08
CA ILE A 125 -1.21 -1.73 -8.19
C ILE A 125 -0.60 -1.67 -6.78
N MET A 126 -0.15 -2.80 -6.23
CA MET A 126 0.54 -2.82 -4.93
C MET A 126 1.88 -2.08 -4.96
N GLN A 127 2.59 -2.06 -6.09
CA GLN A 127 3.79 -1.24 -6.27
C GLN A 127 3.47 0.25 -6.11
N ALA A 128 2.38 0.73 -6.72
CA ALA A 128 1.94 2.12 -6.54
C ALA A 128 1.55 2.43 -5.09
N MET A 129 0.91 1.47 -4.41
CA MET A 129 0.61 1.59 -2.99
C MET A 129 1.89 1.65 -2.15
N THR A 130 2.89 0.82 -2.47
CA THR A 130 4.19 0.80 -1.80
C THR A 130 4.92 2.13 -1.91
N GLU A 131 5.13 2.63 -3.13
CA GLU A 131 5.79 3.93 -3.36
C GLU A 131 5.02 5.09 -2.70
N ARG A 132 3.69 4.97 -2.62
CA ARG A 132 2.88 6.01 -1.98
C ARG A 132 2.99 6.04 -0.46
N GLU A 133 3.22 4.89 0.17
CA GLU A 133 3.43 4.79 1.62
C GLU A 133 4.90 4.96 2.02
N GLU A 134 5.83 4.91 1.07
CA GLU A 134 7.28 4.95 1.30
C GLU A 134 7.80 6.22 1.96
N SER A 135 7.13 7.36 1.79
CA SER A 135 7.51 8.64 2.43
C SER A 135 6.75 8.92 3.73
N ARG A 136 5.93 7.99 4.22
CA ARG A 136 5.11 8.24 5.40
C ARG A 136 5.94 8.19 6.67
N GLN A 137 5.85 9.26 7.44
CA GLN A 137 6.25 9.33 8.84
C GLN A 137 5.00 9.43 9.73
N LEU A 138 5.11 8.86 10.93
CA LEU A 138 4.10 8.91 11.98
C LEU A 138 4.48 10.03 12.96
N HIS A 139 3.47 10.75 13.43
CA HIS A 139 3.60 11.92 14.31
C HIS A 139 2.79 11.70 15.59
N GLY A 140 3.12 12.46 16.64
CA GLY A 140 2.44 12.41 17.93
C GLY A 140 2.66 11.06 18.60
N PHE A 141 1.60 10.51 19.21
CA PHE A 141 1.66 9.24 19.91
C PHE A 141 1.61 8.05 18.93
N VAL A 142 2.62 7.18 18.97
CA VAL A 142 2.81 6.06 18.03
C VAL A 142 2.97 4.73 18.78
N GLN A 143 2.01 3.84 18.59
CA GLN A 143 2.02 2.47 19.10
C GLN A 143 2.79 1.58 18.13
N ILE A 144 3.80 0.84 18.58
CA ILE A 144 4.68 0.01 17.74
C ILE A 144 4.73 -1.41 18.28
N ASP A 145 4.68 -2.38 17.37
CA ASP A 145 4.73 -3.81 17.68
C ASP A 145 5.55 -4.57 16.61
N ASP A 146 6.15 -5.69 17.02
CA ASP A 146 6.91 -6.59 16.18
C ASP A 146 6.10 -7.83 15.80
N ALA A 147 6.23 -8.28 14.55
CA ALA A 147 5.50 -9.45 14.11
C ALA A 147 6.20 -10.21 12.99
N TYR A 148 5.74 -11.45 12.78
CA TYR A 148 6.22 -12.32 11.71
C TYR A 148 5.08 -12.67 10.76
N LEU A 149 5.39 -12.71 9.46
CA LEU A 149 4.59 -13.38 8.44
C LEU A 149 5.14 -14.78 8.18
N GLY A 150 4.25 -15.77 8.10
CA GLY A 150 4.61 -17.17 7.88
C GLY A 150 4.87 -17.94 9.18
N GLY A 151 5.60 -19.05 9.07
CA GLY A 151 5.83 -20.00 10.17
C GLY A 151 4.89 -21.20 10.19
N GLU A 152 4.04 -21.39 9.17
CA GLU A 152 3.16 -22.57 9.00
C GLU A 152 3.90 -23.81 8.46
N ARG A 153 5.17 -23.68 8.07
CA ARG A 153 5.98 -24.83 7.62
C ARG A 153 6.58 -25.57 8.81
N ASN A 154 6.43 -26.89 8.81
CA ASN A 154 7.16 -27.77 9.72
C ASN A 154 8.67 -27.72 9.40
N GLY A 155 9.50 -27.49 10.42
CA GLY A 155 10.96 -27.39 10.30
C GLY A 155 11.52 -25.97 10.52
N GLY A 156 12.78 -25.90 10.95
CA GLY A 156 13.48 -24.66 11.33
C GLY A 156 13.42 -24.37 12.84
N LYS A 157 14.17 -23.36 13.29
CA LYS A 157 14.24 -22.99 14.71
C LYS A 157 12.84 -22.56 15.23
N PRO A 158 12.40 -23.05 16.40
CA PRO A 158 11.18 -22.56 17.05
C PRO A 158 11.37 -21.10 17.50
N GLY A 159 10.26 -20.36 17.61
CA GLY A 159 10.29 -18.98 18.11
C GLY A 159 10.82 -17.94 17.11
N ARG A 160 11.56 -16.96 17.63
CA ARG A 160 12.11 -15.81 16.88
C ARG A 160 13.35 -16.21 16.09
N GLY A 161 13.51 -15.67 14.88
CA GLY A 161 14.66 -15.96 14.02
C GLY A 161 14.56 -17.25 13.20
N SER A 162 13.37 -17.86 13.10
CA SER A 162 13.11 -18.96 12.17
C SER A 162 13.26 -18.49 10.71
N GLU A 163 14.02 -19.23 9.89
CA GLU A 163 14.18 -18.93 8.45
C GLU A 163 12.85 -18.94 7.66
N ASN A 164 11.80 -19.54 8.23
CA ASN A 164 10.49 -19.64 7.60
C ASN A 164 9.59 -18.41 7.82
N LYS A 165 10.10 -17.40 8.53
CA LYS A 165 9.35 -16.21 8.92
C LYS A 165 9.97 -14.94 8.33
N GLN A 166 9.12 -14.04 7.84
CA GLN A 166 9.53 -12.69 7.48
C GLN A 166 9.18 -11.73 8.63
N PRO A 167 10.17 -11.15 9.33
CA PRO A 167 9.91 -10.12 10.33
C PRO A 167 9.39 -8.83 9.68
N PHE A 168 8.49 -8.16 10.38
CA PHE A 168 7.96 -6.86 10.02
C PHE A 168 7.60 -6.07 11.27
N VAL A 169 7.64 -4.75 11.13
CA VAL A 169 7.19 -3.81 12.17
C VAL A 169 5.85 -3.23 11.74
N ILE A 170 4.95 -3.10 12.70
CA ILE A 170 3.69 -2.39 12.55
C ILE A 170 3.66 -1.24 13.56
N ALA A 171 3.31 -0.06 13.08
CA ALA A 171 3.18 1.14 13.89
C ALA A 171 1.90 1.89 13.56
N VAL A 172 1.24 2.43 14.57
CA VAL A 172 -0.04 3.14 14.45
C VAL A 172 0.01 4.42 15.26
N SER A 173 -0.18 5.56 14.60
CA SER A 173 -0.39 6.84 15.27
C SER A 173 -1.85 6.99 15.70
N THR A 174 -2.10 7.70 16.80
CA THR A 174 -3.46 8.06 17.25
C THR A 174 -3.72 9.56 17.13
N ASP A 175 -4.95 9.97 17.39
CA ASP A 175 -5.28 11.37 17.69
C ASP A 175 -4.82 11.77 19.09
N ALA A 176 -4.96 13.05 19.43
CA ALA A 176 -4.51 13.61 20.70
C ALA A 176 -5.23 13.01 21.92
N THR A 177 -6.42 12.43 21.74
CA THR A 177 -7.18 11.74 22.80
C THR A 177 -6.74 10.29 22.98
N LEU A 178 -5.86 9.77 22.11
CA LEU A 178 -5.40 8.37 22.07
C LEU A 178 -6.52 7.36 21.78
N GLU A 179 -7.71 7.83 21.43
CA GLU A 179 -8.90 6.98 21.26
C GLU A 179 -9.04 6.47 19.84
N HIS A 180 -8.53 7.19 18.85
CA HIS A 180 -8.74 6.84 17.44
C HIS A 180 -7.42 6.75 16.68
N PRO A 181 -7.20 5.67 15.91
CA PRO A 181 -6.00 5.59 15.10
C PRO A 181 -6.13 6.59 13.95
N THR A 182 -5.02 7.13 13.48
CA THR A 182 -4.94 8.05 12.36
C THR A 182 -4.29 7.35 11.18
N PHE A 183 -2.97 7.17 11.24
CA PHE A 183 -2.16 6.51 10.23
C PHE A 183 -1.44 5.28 10.78
N ALA A 184 -0.98 4.43 9.86
CA ALA A 184 -0.16 3.28 10.16
C ALA A 184 0.99 3.14 9.17
N VAL A 185 2.09 2.58 9.64
CA VAL A 185 3.20 2.07 8.84
C VAL A 185 3.28 0.58 9.09
N ILE A 186 3.37 -0.22 8.03
CA ILE A 186 3.48 -1.67 8.11
C ILE A 186 4.51 -2.11 7.07
N GLU A 187 5.71 -2.50 7.52
CA GLU A 187 6.80 -2.81 6.60
C GLU A 187 7.72 -3.94 7.08
N PRO A 188 8.25 -4.76 6.17
CA PRO A 188 9.22 -5.78 6.53
C PRO A 188 10.51 -5.13 7.03
N VAL A 189 11.11 -5.75 8.04
CA VAL A 189 12.47 -5.45 8.51
C VAL A 189 13.35 -6.67 8.27
N ARG A 190 14.68 -6.49 8.19
CA ARG A 190 15.59 -7.61 7.92
C ARG A 190 15.60 -8.59 9.11
N SER A 191 15.57 -8.03 10.30
CA SER A 191 15.57 -8.72 11.59
C SER A 191 15.03 -7.75 12.66
N PHE A 192 14.98 -8.19 13.92
CA PHE A 192 14.74 -7.33 15.07
C PHE A 192 16.06 -6.99 15.79
N ASP A 193 17.10 -6.69 15.01
CA ASP A 193 18.34 -6.13 15.52
C ASP A 193 18.30 -4.60 15.62
N ASN A 194 19.32 -4.05 16.28
CA ASN A 194 19.40 -2.62 16.58
C ASN A 194 19.48 -1.78 15.30
N ASP A 195 20.26 -2.20 14.30
CA ASP A 195 20.48 -1.42 13.08
C ASP A 195 19.20 -1.34 12.24
N SER A 196 18.48 -2.46 12.11
CA SER A 196 17.20 -2.52 11.39
C SER A 196 16.15 -1.61 12.02
N LEU A 197 16.09 -1.54 13.36
CA LEU A 197 15.12 -0.69 14.05
C LEU A 197 15.52 0.78 14.11
N ARG A 198 16.82 1.10 14.19
CA ARG A 198 17.32 2.47 14.07
C ARG A 198 17.00 3.05 12.69
N ASP A 199 17.29 2.30 11.61
CA ASP A 199 16.94 2.70 10.24
C ASP A 199 15.42 2.85 10.08
N TRP A 200 14.64 1.90 10.61
CA TRP A 200 13.19 1.98 10.58
C TRP A 200 12.68 3.24 11.31
N ALA A 201 13.14 3.51 12.53
CA ALA A 201 12.71 4.65 13.34
C ALA A 201 13.03 5.97 12.63
N ALA A 202 14.27 6.14 12.15
CA ALA A 202 14.69 7.34 11.43
C ALA A 202 13.86 7.63 10.17
N ARG A 203 13.41 6.59 9.46
CA ARG A 203 12.58 6.74 8.26
C ARG A 203 11.10 6.91 8.55
N ARG A 204 10.59 6.40 9.68
CA ARG A 204 9.15 6.20 9.92
C ARG A 204 8.58 7.02 11.06
N LEU A 205 9.41 7.54 11.95
CA LEU A 205 9.00 8.44 13.02
C LEU A 205 9.40 9.87 12.67
N ALA A 206 8.49 10.81 12.88
CA ALA A 206 8.83 12.23 12.83
C ALA A 206 9.62 12.64 14.08
N PRO A 207 10.47 13.69 14.05
CA PRO A 207 11.40 14.03 15.14
C PRO A 207 10.80 14.09 16.55
N GLU A 208 9.53 14.47 16.70
CA GLU A 208 8.83 14.61 17.99
C GLU A 208 7.80 13.50 18.25
N ALA A 209 7.86 12.40 17.51
CA ALA A 209 6.97 11.26 17.75
C ALA A 209 7.32 10.60 19.10
N GLU A 210 6.28 10.26 19.86
CA GLU A 210 6.39 9.53 21.12
C GLU A 210 6.07 8.06 20.85
N ALA A 211 7.03 7.18 21.09
CA ALA A 211 6.91 5.76 20.81
C ALA A 211 6.40 4.98 22.02
N TYR A 212 5.53 4.03 21.74
CA TYR A 212 4.88 3.20 22.74
C TYR A 212 4.97 1.73 22.34
N THR A 213 5.64 0.89 23.14
CA THR A 213 5.90 -0.52 22.76
C THR A 213 5.62 -1.50 23.90
N ASP A 214 5.54 -2.79 23.57
CA ASP A 214 5.29 -3.91 24.48
C ASP A 214 6.50 -4.29 25.38
N GLY A 215 7.57 -3.48 25.35
CA GLY A 215 8.77 -3.70 26.17
C GLY A 215 9.78 -4.65 25.57
N LEU A 216 9.64 -5.04 24.30
CA LEU A 216 10.71 -5.79 23.67
C LEU A 216 12.03 -5.00 23.63
N GLY A 217 13.11 -5.65 24.08
CA GLY A 217 14.42 -5.02 24.27
C GLY A 217 15.03 -4.32 23.06
N CYS A 218 14.63 -4.69 21.84
CA CYS A 218 15.08 -4.05 20.59
C CYS A 218 14.47 -2.64 20.39
N PHE A 219 13.31 -2.35 20.99
CA PHE A 219 12.67 -1.03 20.92
C PHE A 219 13.26 0.02 21.84
N ARG A 220 14.10 -0.36 22.82
CA ARG A 220 14.82 0.59 23.70
C ARG A 220 15.67 1.61 22.93
N ARG A 221 16.01 1.31 21.68
CA ARG A 221 16.84 2.16 20.81
C ARG A 221 16.03 3.27 20.12
N ILE A 222 14.71 3.30 20.31
CA ILE A 222 13.89 4.43 19.87
C ILE A 222 14.26 5.69 20.68
N GLU A 223 14.63 5.56 21.96
CA GLU A 223 15.19 6.66 22.77
C GLU A 223 16.48 7.22 22.16
N GLU A 224 17.37 6.35 21.68
CA GLU A 224 18.63 6.76 21.05
C GLU A 224 18.43 7.48 19.71
N ALA A 225 17.29 7.25 19.06
CA ALA A 225 16.89 7.99 17.87
C ALA A 225 16.27 9.36 18.20
N GLY A 226 16.24 9.76 19.48
CA GLY A 226 15.74 11.06 19.94
C GLY A 226 14.24 11.10 20.22
N HIS A 227 13.56 9.95 20.26
CA HIS A 227 12.12 9.88 20.52
C HIS A 227 11.86 9.49 21.98
N ALA A 228 10.90 10.15 22.62
CA ALA A 228 10.42 9.68 23.92
C ALA A 228 9.87 8.26 23.76
N HIS A 229 10.25 7.34 24.65
CA HIS A 229 9.82 5.94 24.63
C HIS A 229 9.15 5.58 25.93
N THR A 230 7.94 5.03 25.86
CA THR A 230 7.26 4.44 27.02
C THR A 230 6.98 2.98 26.76
N VAL A 231 7.29 2.15 27.75
CA VAL A 231 7.08 0.70 27.72
C VAL A 231 5.80 0.35 28.47
N LEU A 232 4.91 -0.39 27.83
CA LEU A 232 3.80 -1.05 28.52
C LEU A 232 4.30 -2.26 29.29
N VAL A 233 4.37 -2.14 30.60
CA VAL A 233 4.47 -3.32 31.47
C VAL A 233 3.07 -3.91 31.64
N THR A 234 2.66 -4.76 30.71
CA THR A 234 1.43 -5.53 30.87
C THR A 234 1.73 -6.91 31.44
N GLY A 235 1.15 -7.25 32.60
CA GLY A 235 1.07 -8.65 33.05
C GLY A 235 0.39 -9.48 31.96
N GLY A 236 1.04 -10.57 31.52
CA GLY A 236 0.62 -11.32 30.34
C GLY A 236 -0.86 -11.74 30.34
N GLY A 237 -1.43 -11.91 29.14
CA GLY A 237 -2.81 -12.38 28.96
C GLY A 237 -3.70 -11.42 28.17
N ARG A 238 -5.01 -11.71 28.09
CA ARG A 238 -5.98 -10.90 27.30
C ARG A 238 -6.19 -9.49 27.88
N ALA A 239 -5.94 -9.30 29.18
CA ALA A 239 -5.97 -7.99 29.85
C ALA A 239 -4.82 -7.07 29.39
N ALA A 240 -3.66 -7.62 29.02
CA ALA A 240 -2.54 -6.87 28.43
C ALA A 240 -2.93 -6.14 27.14
N THR A 241 -3.74 -6.79 26.29
CA THR A 241 -4.20 -6.22 25.01
C THR A 241 -5.21 -5.08 25.16
N GLN A 242 -5.67 -4.80 26.39
CA GLN A 242 -6.62 -3.73 26.70
C GLN A 242 -6.01 -2.57 27.47
N ALA A 243 -4.70 -2.59 27.76
CA ALA A 243 -4.03 -1.45 28.37
C ALA A 243 -4.25 -0.18 27.53
N GLN A 244 -4.64 0.90 28.21
CA GLN A 244 -4.95 2.20 27.62
C GLN A 244 -3.67 2.77 27.00
N GLY A 245 -3.37 2.39 25.76
CA GLY A 245 -2.14 2.79 25.06
C GLY A 245 -1.64 1.85 23.94
N ALA A 246 -2.01 0.55 23.89
CA ALA A 246 -1.61 -0.36 22.79
C ALA A 246 -2.77 -1.08 22.08
N ARG A 247 -3.98 -0.56 22.25
CA ARG A 247 -5.18 -1.17 21.67
C ARG A 247 -5.13 -1.24 20.14
N TRP A 248 -4.67 -0.18 19.49
CA TRP A 248 -4.85 -0.02 18.04
C TRP A 248 -3.83 -0.78 17.21
N VAL A 249 -2.57 -0.82 17.67
CA VAL A 249 -1.54 -1.63 17.00
C VAL A 249 -1.91 -3.12 17.02
N ASN A 250 -2.37 -3.65 18.16
CA ASN A 250 -2.83 -5.02 18.30
C ASN A 250 -4.04 -5.33 17.41
N VAL A 251 -5.04 -4.43 17.39
CA VAL A 251 -6.23 -4.57 16.53
C VAL A 251 -5.83 -4.57 15.06
N LEU A 252 -4.96 -3.67 14.63
CA LEU A 252 -4.52 -3.61 13.24
C LEU A 252 -3.68 -4.84 12.86
N LEU A 253 -2.78 -5.28 13.74
CA LEU A 253 -1.96 -6.47 13.55
C LEU A 253 -2.82 -7.71 13.38
N ALA A 254 -3.84 -7.90 14.24
CA ALA A 254 -4.78 -9.01 14.13
C ALA A 254 -5.56 -8.98 12.80
N ASN A 255 -5.99 -7.78 12.35
CA ASN A 255 -6.68 -7.62 11.07
C ASN A 255 -5.77 -7.96 9.88
N VAL A 256 -4.50 -7.53 9.90
CA VAL A 256 -3.52 -7.82 8.85
C VAL A 256 -3.25 -9.32 8.77
N LYS A 257 -2.96 -9.98 9.91
CA LYS A 257 -2.72 -11.42 9.96
C LYS A 257 -3.93 -12.20 9.44
N ARG A 258 -5.14 -11.87 9.91
CA ARG A 258 -6.38 -12.52 9.44
C ARG A 258 -6.63 -12.30 7.95
N ALA A 259 -6.39 -11.11 7.44
CA ALA A 259 -6.58 -10.82 6.02
C ALA A 259 -5.55 -11.55 5.12
N ILE A 260 -4.32 -11.77 5.60
CA ILE A 260 -3.31 -12.52 4.84
C ILE A 260 -3.63 -14.02 4.87
N SER A 261 -3.81 -14.62 6.05
CA SER A 261 -4.11 -16.05 6.19
C SER A 261 -5.47 -16.43 5.59
N GLY A 262 -6.46 -15.56 5.68
CA GLY A 262 -7.81 -15.81 5.16
C GLY A 262 -7.92 -15.63 3.65
N SER A 263 -7.39 -14.53 3.09
CA SER A 263 -7.61 -14.21 1.68
C SER A 263 -6.56 -14.78 0.73
N TYR A 264 -5.31 -14.92 1.18
CA TYR A 264 -4.23 -15.41 0.33
C TYR A 264 -3.85 -16.87 0.62
N HIS A 265 -4.16 -17.35 1.84
CA HIS A 265 -3.69 -18.61 2.42
C HIS A 265 -2.16 -18.67 2.54
N ALA A 266 -1.43 -18.54 1.44
CA ALA A 266 0.02 -18.42 1.40
C ALA A 266 0.47 -17.32 0.43
N ILE A 267 1.47 -16.56 0.85
CA ILE A 267 2.21 -15.63 -0.03
C ILE A 267 3.69 -16.04 -0.02
N ARG A 268 4.48 -15.66 -1.03
CA ARG A 268 5.94 -15.80 -0.94
C ARG A 268 6.50 -14.68 -0.05
N GLN A 269 6.30 -14.76 1.27
CA GLN A 269 6.56 -13.65 2.21
C GLN A 269 8.00 -13.13 2.14
N ALA A 270 9.00 -14.01 1.96
CA ALA A 270 10.41 -13.63 1.81
C ALA A 270 10.67 -12.69 0.61
N LYS A 271 9.73 -12.64 -0.35
CA LYS A 271 9.88 -11.89 -1.59
C LYS A 271 8.91 -10.73 -1.71
N TYR A 272 7.67 -10.90 -1.28
CA TYR A 272 6.58 -9.98 -1.59
C TYR A 272 5.92 -9.34 -0.37
N ALA A 273 6.35 -9.63 0.87
CA ALA A 273 5.77 -9.05 2.08
C ALA A 273 5.65 -7.53 2.00
N ARG A 274 6.66 -6.81 1.50
CA ARG A 274 6.61 -5.34 1.35
C ARG A 274 5.34 -4.85 0.65
N ARG A 275 5.01 -5.45 -0.50
CA ARG A 275 3.85 -5.05 -1.32
C ARG A 275 2.51 -5.37 -0.66
N TYR A 276 2.41 -6.54 -0.03
CA TYR A 276 1.18 -6.97 0.66
C TYR A 276 0.93 -6.18 1.95
N LEU A 277 1.98 -5.88 2.71
CA LEU A 277 1.88 -5.03 3.91
C LEU A 277 1.55 -3.58 3.52
N ALA A 278 2.16 -3.07 2.44
CA ALA A 278 1.83 -1.75 1.90
C ALA A 278 0.38 -1.66 1.37
N GLU A 279 -0.17 -2.73 0.78
CA GLU A 279 -1.59 -2.78 0.40
C GLU A 279 -2.50 -2.59 1.62
N ALA A 280 -2.18 -3.24 2.74
CA ALA A 280 -2.92 -3.07 4.00
C ALA A 280 -2.78 -1.64 4.56
N ALA A 281 -1.55 -1.12 4.63
CA ALA A 281 -1.28 0.25 5.11
C ALA A 281 -1.98 1.30 4.23
N TYR A 282 -1.92 1.16 2.91
CA TYR A 282 -2.52 2.10 1.96
C TYR A 282 -4.04 2.22 2.16
N ARG A 283 -4.74 1.09 2.32
CA ARG A 283 -6.19 1.06 2.57
C ARG A 283 -6.51 1.64 3.94
N PHE A 284 -5.79 1.23 4.98
CA PHE A 284 -5.97 1.74 6.33
C PHE A 284 -5.85 3.26 6.38
N ASN A 285 -4.78 3.82 5.79
CA ASN A 285 -4.45 5.25 5.81
C ASN A 285 -5.42 6.13 5.01
N ARG A 286 -6.40 5.55 4.31
CA ARG A 286 -7.41 6.25 3.51
C ARG A 286 -8.84 5.85 3.88
N ARG A 287 -9.03 5.08 4.95
CA ARG A 287 -10.34 4.53 5.35
C ARG A 287 -11.40 5.58 5.67
N PHE A 288 -10.99 6.81 6.03
CA PHE A 288 -11.89 7.93 6.29
C PHE A 288 -12.31 8.70 5.03
N HIS A 289 -11.73 8.37 3.87
CA HIS A 289 -12.04 9.02 2.59
C HIS A 289 -12.18 7.97 1.48
N LEU A 290 -13.10 7.01 1.67
CA LEU A 290 -13.25 5.86 0.78
C LEU A 290 -13.56 6.26 -0.67
N ALA A 291 -14.41 7.26 -0.90
CA ALA A 291 -14.70 7.78 -2.23
C ALA A 291 -13.46 8.32 -2.98
N ALA A 292 -12.45 8.80 -2.24
CA ALA A 292 -11.21 9.30 -2.82
C ALA A 292 -10.15 8.20 -3.07
N MET A 293 -10.40 6.95 -2.65
CA MET A 293 -9.39 5.89 -2.69
C MET A 293 -8.96 5.54 -4.12
N LEU A 294 -9.92 5.36 -5.02
CA LEU A 294 -9.66 5.07 -6.43
C LEU A 294 -8.99 6.26 -7.15
N PRO A 295 -9.50 7.51 -7.08
CA PRO A 295 -8.80 8.67 -7.68
C PRO A 295 -7.37 8.86 -7.17
N ARG A 296 -7.12 8.67 -5.86
CA ARG A 296 -5.77 8.77 -5.28
C ARG A 296 -4.86 7.64 -5.77
N LEU A 297 -5.37 6.43 -5.91
CA LEU A 297 -4.61 5.29 -6.46
C LEU A 297 -4.28 5.51 -7.93
N LEU A 298 -5.25 5.97 -8.71
CA LEU A 298 -5.07 6.33 -10.12
C LEU A 298 -3.96 7.39 -10.28
N ARG A 299 -3.97 8.44 -9.45
CA ARG A 299 -2.91 9.45 -9.43
C ARG A 299 -1.56 8.85 -9.05
N ALA A 300 -1.50 7.98 -8.04
CA ALA A 300 -0.26 7.29 -7.66
C ALA A 300 0.30 6.47 -8.84
N MET A 301 -0.55 5.68 -9.51
CA MET A 301 -0.13 4.85 -10.64
C MET A 301 0.40 5.62 -11.85
N VAL A 302 -0.05 6.86 -12.02
CA VAL A 302 0.45 7.76 -13.06
C VAL A 302 1.82 8.36 -12.70
N LEU A 303 2.10 8.56 -11.41
CA LEU A 303 3.37 9.10 -10.94
C LEU A 303 4.45 8.02 -10.82
N CYS A 304 4.06 6.77 -10.58
CA CYS A 304 4.97 5.64 -10.50
C CYS A 304 5.61 5.34 -11.86
N LYS A 305 6.92 5.05 -11.83
CA LYS A 305 7.68 4.67 -13.02
C LYS A 305 7.14 3.36 -13.61
N PRO A 306 7.31 3.13 -14.93
CA PRO A 306 6.98 1.84 -15.54
C PRO A 306 7.68 0.69 -14.81
N CYS A 307 6.93 -0.35 -14.52
CA CYS A 307 7.45 -1.58 -13.95
C CYS A 307 7.05 -2.75 -14.85
N ALA A 308 8.02 -3.49 -15.38
CA ALA A 308 7.77 -4.68 -16.20
C ALA A 308 7.54 -5.90 -15.31
N GLU A 309 6.85 -6.92 -15.83
CA GLU A 309 6.62 -8.17 -15.08
C GLU A 309 7.93 -8.82 -14.58
N PRO A 310 9.01 -8.92 -15.36
CA PRO A 310 10.29 -9.43 -14.86
C PRO A 310 10.80 -8.66 -13.63
N SER A 311 10.66 -7.34 -13.61
CA SER A 311 11.02 -6.50 -12.46
C SER A 311 10.13 -6.77 -11.24
N LEU A 312 8.83 -6.98 -11.45
CA LEU A 312 7.92 -7.37 -10.37
C LEU A 312 8.29 -8.72 -9.79
N ARG A 313 8.69 -9.67 -10.65
CA ARG A 313 9.16 -11.00 -10.28
C ARG A 313 10.57 -11.00 -9.72
N ALA A 314 11.40 -10.00 -9.96
CA ALA A 314 12.74 -9.89 -9.38
C ALA A 314 12.74 -9.17 -8.02
N ALA A 315 11.69 -8.40 -7.73
CA ALA A 315 11.60 -7.61 -6.51
C ALA A 315 11.73 -8.44 -5.22
N GLY A 316 12.37 -7.83 -4.22
CA GLY A 316 12.46 -8.33 -2.86
C GLY A 316 11.78 -7.39 -1.85
N ASN A 317 11.86 -7.76 -0.58
CA ASN A 317 11.29 -6.97 0.52
C ASN A 317 12.08 -5.71 0.86
N PHE A 318 13.36 -5.70 0.53
CA PHE A 318 14.29 -4.62 0.86
C PHE A 318 14.82 -4.01 -0.42
N HIS A 319 15.11 -2.71 -0.38
CA HIS A 319 15.92 -2.09 -1.42
C HIS A 319 17.32 -2.71 -1.33
N GLY A 320 17.88 -3.04 -2.50
CA GLY A 320 19.27 -3.46 -2.63
C GLY A 320 20.20 -2.30 -2.31
#